data_AF-A0AAW6SF47-F1
#
_entry.id   AF-A0AAW6SF47-F1
#
_cell.length_a   1.000
_cell.length_b   1.000
_cell.length_c   1.000
_cell.angle_alpha   90.00
_cell.angle_beta   90.00
_cell.angle_gamma   90.00
#
_symmetry.space_group_name_H-M   'P 1'
#
loop_
_entity.id
_entity.type
_entity.pdbx_description
1 polymer ?
#
loop_
_entity_poly.entity_id
_entity_poly.type
_entity_poly.pdbx_seq_one_letter_code
_entity_poly.pdbx_strand_id
1 'polypeptide(L)'
;MKFLVIFFTIFMNISHVDANVYFDNPNEDNIQNEVEALDFDVLKEAGSTIKPVESYLLGLLYAQGYSKQDIEVDKTKSAKFMNQAWEGNVADAGYALAQFYYNGIGVHKSIEKAKYFLMESAAQGYSKSQTSLGIAYWGKSITFPNIVNNDLDKAEYWLLKVAERGYGQSASSLSKFYLSQGQEDKSFLWAKRSVDAKFKGVQMINLGDLAPFYEKGIGTTKDLVLAYKYYDLLGTAGVKEKNRIAKDMTDTEIEKAIQQSRAWQEEHNIFVPSYNGLQHQPDGSYR
;
A
#
# COMPACT_ATOMS: atom_id res chain seq x y z
N MET A 1 35.09 17.53 51.82
CA MET A 1 34.93 18.03 50.44
C MET A 1 34.56 16.86 49.53
N LYS A 2 33.29 16.76 49.12
CA LYS A 2 32.86 15.86 48.04
C LYS A 2 32.45 16.74 46.87
N PHE A 3 33.12 16.59 45.73
CA PHE A 3 32.79 17.30 44.49
C PHE A 3 31.58 16.63 43.84
N LEU A 4 30.53 17.42 43.61
CA LEU A 4 29.36 17.05 42.81
C LEU A 4 29.70 17.36 41.35
N VAL A 5 29.91 16.35 40.52
CA VAL A 5 30.08 16.50 39.07
C VAL A 5 28.69 16.48 38.43
N ILE A 6 28.21 17.65 38.02
CA ILE A 6 26.97 17.80 37.25
C ILE A 6 27.32 17.53 35.77
N PHE A 7 26.84 16.41 35.24
CA PHE A 7 26.88 16.14 33.80
C PHE A 7 25.77 16.96 33.12
N PHE A 8 26.16 17.99 32.37
CA PHE A 8 25.28 18.68 31.43
C PHE A 8 25.22 17.85 30.14
N THR A 9 24.15 17.08 29.94
CA THR A 9 23.83 16.49 28.64
C THR A 9 23.28 17.58 27.74
N ILE A 10 24.11 18.03 26.80
CA ILE A 10 23.69 18.87 25.69
C ILE A 10 22.81 18.00 24.78
N PHE A 11 21.49 18.19 24.84
CA PHE A 11 20.59 17.73 23.79
C PHE A 11 20.88 18.57 22.54
N MET A 12 21.65 18.03 21.60
CA MET A 12 21.61 18.51 20.22
C MET A 12 20.21 18.22 19.69
N ASN A 13 19.38 19.24 19.60
CA ASN A 13 18.23 19.26 18.69
C ASN A 13 18.79 19.17 17.26
N ILE A 14 19.02 17.94 16.78
CA ILE A 14 19.05 17.70 15.35
C ILE A 14 17.59 17.88 14.94
N SER A 15 17.26 19.05 14.39
CA SER A 15 16.06 19.23 13.59
C SER A 15 16.08 18.11 12.56
N HIS A 16 15.26 17.08 12.77
CA HIS A 16 14.93 16.12 11.72
C HIS A 16 14.37 16.97 10.59
N VAL A 17 15.16 17.19 9.55
CA VAL A 17 14.62 17.63 8.27
C VAL A 17 13.77 16.44 7.84
N ASP A 18 12.47 16.52 8.10
CA ASP A 18 11.52 15.51 7.68
C ASP A 18 11.77 15.24 6.20
N ALA A 19 12.05 13.98 5.86
CA ALA A 19 12.32 13.63 4.48
C ALA A 19 11.12 13.99 3.62
N ASN A 20 11.37 14.48 2.41
CA ASN A 20 10.29 14.82 1.51
C ASN A 20 9.72 13.52 0.93
N VAL A 21 8.60 13.07 1.47
CA VAL A 21 7.78 12.04 0.88
C VAL A 21 6.80 12.73 -0.07
N TYR A 22 7.03 12.61 -1.37
CA TYR A 22 6.21 13.32 -2.36
C TYR A 22 4.98 12.52 -2.79
N PHE A 23 5.07 11.19 -2.83
CA PHE A 23 4.01 10.31 -3.33
C PHE A 23 3.79 9.11 -2.39
N ASP A 24 3.43 9.40 -1.14
CA ASP A 24 3.17 8.38 -0.11
C ASP A 24 1.94 7.50 -0.47
N ASN A 25 0.98 8.08 -1.19
CA ASN A 25 -0.21 7.40 -1.69
C ASN A 25 -0.27 7.51 -3.23
N PRO A 26 -0.13 6.41 -3.99
CA PRO A 26 -0.19 6.43 -5.46
C PRO A 26 -1.58 6.79 -6.03
N ASN A 27 -2.61 6.87 -5.19
CA ASN A 27 -3.96 7.28 -5.58
C ASN A 27 -4.22 8.78 -5.39
N GLU A 28 -3.22 9.56 -4.96
CA GLU A 28 -3.35 11.01 -4.93
C GLU A 28 -3.02 11.59 -6.30
N ASP A 29 -4.01 12.28 -6.87
CA ASP A 29 -4.10 12.87 -8.21
C ASP A 29 -3.01 13.91 -8.56
N ASN A 30 -1.80 13.85 -8.01
CA ASN A 30 -0.77 14.89 -8.18
C ASN A 30 0.35 14.54 -9.17
N ILE A 31 0.71 13.28 -9.42
CA ILE A 31 1.86 12.95 -10.30
C ILE A 31 1.64 13.52 -11.70
N GLN A 32 0.44 13.32 -12.27
CA GLN A 32 0.14 13.79 -13.62
C GLN A 32 0.16 15.32 -13.70
N ASN A 33 -0.40 16.01 -12.71
CA ASN A 33 -0.42 17.48 -12.65
C ASN A 33 1.00 18.04 -12.50
N GLU A 34 1.82 17.42 -11.64
CA GLU A 34 3.23 17.80 -11.43
C GLU A 34 4.05 17.55 -12.71
N VAL A 35 3.84 16.42 -13.40
CA VAL A 35 4.47 16.13 -14.69
C VAL A 35 4.08 17.14 -15.77
N GLU A 36 2.81 17.56 -15.80
CA GLU A 36 2.32 18.56 -16.76
C GLU A 36 2.83 19.98 -16.48
N ALA A 37 3.24 20.26 -15.24
CA ALA A 37 3.85 21.52 -14.85
C ALA A 37 5.37 21.60 -15.12
N LEU A 38 6.02 20.49 -15.53
CA LEU A 38 7.44 20.48 -15.81
C LEU A 38 7.78 21.22 -17.12
N ASP A 39 8.75 22.13 -17.05
CA ASP A 39 9.40 22.70 -18.22
C ASP A 39 10.56 21.80 -18.67
N PHE A 40 10.27 20.90 -19.60
CA PHE A 40 11.21 19.87 -20.05
C PHE A 40 12.44 20.43 -20.76
N ASP A 41 12.31 21.56 -21.45
CA ASP A 41 13.42 22.15 -22.19
C ASP A 41 14.42 22.77 -21.21
N VAL A 42 13.93 23.46 -20.19
CA VAL A 42 14.76 23.96 -19.08
C VAL A 42 15.44 22.81 -18.33
N LEU A 43 14.70 21.73 -18.06
CA LEU A 43 15.21 20.60 -17.28
C LEU A 43 16.27 19.76 -18.03
N LYS A 44 16.19 19.66 -19.36
CA LYS A 44 17.23 19.00 -20.18
C LYS A 44 18.56 19.75 -20.10
N GLU A 45 18.54 21.07 -19.95
CA GLU A 45 19.72 21.93 -19.91
C GLU A 45 20.26 22.17 -18.47
N ALA A 46 19.41 22.00 -17.45
CA ALA A 46 19.69 22.38 -16.06
C ALA A 46 20.77 21.58 -15.33
N GLY A 47 21.33 20.50 -15.89
CA GLY A 47 22.48 19.81 -15.30
C GLY A 47 22.31 19.42 -13.82
N SER A 48 23.05 20.08 -12.91
CA SER A 48 23.03 19.83 -11.45
C SER A 48 22.13 20.78 -10.63
N THR A 49 21.40 21.70 -11.25
CA THR A 49 20.53 22.68 -10.55
C THR A 49 19.06 22.27 -10.50
N ILE A 50 18.75 21.03 -10.88
CA ILE A 50 17.38 20.49 -10.89
C ILE A 50 16.89 20.23 -9.46
N LYS A 51 15.65 20.63 -9.13
CA LYS A 51 15.10 20.39 -7.78
C LYS A 51 14.95 18.88 -7.52
N PRO A 52 14.97 18.42 -6.27
CA PRO A 52 14.84 17.00 -5.95
C PRO A 52 13.57 16.34 -6.49
N VAL A 53 12.42 17.03 -6.41
CA VAL A 53 11.14 16.55 -6.96
C VAL A 53 11.15 16.46 -8.48
N GLU A 54 11.72 17.46 -9.17
CA GLU A 54 11.86 17.46 -10.63
C GLU A 54 12.77 16.31 -11.07
N SER A 55 13.87 16.07 -10.34
CA SER A 55 14.74 14.91 -10.56
C SER A 55 13.96 13.60 -10.40
N TYR A 56 13.14 13.47 -9.36
CA TYR A 56 12.33 12.27 -9.15
C TYR A 56 11.36 12.04 -10.32
N LEU A 57 10.64 13.07 -10.74
CA LEU A 57 9.68 13.01 -11.85
C LEU A 57 10.37 12.68 -13.18
N LEU A 58 11.50 13.31 -13.50
CA LEU A 58 12.31 12.95 -14.67
C LEU A 58 12.75 11.48 -14.62
N GLY A 59 13.15 11.00 -13.44
CA GLY A 59 13.48 9.60 -13.22
C GLY A 59 12.32 8.67 -13.57
N LEU A 60 11.09 8.99 -13.15
CA LEU A 60 9.88 8.22 -13.50
C LEU A 60 9.61 8.26 -15.01
N LEU A 61 9.72 9.43 -15.64
CA LEU A 61 9.46 9.60 -17.06
C LEU A 61 10.46 8.83 -17.92
N TYR A 62 11.75 8.85 -17.59
CA TYR A 62 12.73 8.01 -18.28
C TYR A 62 12.54 6.51 -18.00
N ALA A 63 11.94 6.12 -16.88
CA ALA A 63 11.65 4.71 -16.60
C ALA A 63 10.53 4.15 -17.50
N GLN A 64 9.51 4.97 -17.78
CA GLN A 64 8.28 4.53 -18.48
C GLN A 64 8.16 5.07 -19.92
N GLY A 65 8.96 6.08 -20.29
CA GLY A 65 8.79 6.87 -21.51
C GLY A 65 7.65 7.89 -21.38
N TYR A 66 7.70 8.98 -22.15
CA TYR A 66 6.63 9.98 -22.17
C TYR A 66 6.47 10.58 -23.56
N SER A 67 5.47 10.07 -24.29
CA SER A 67 5.24 10.39 -25.70
C SER A 67 4.84 11.84 -25.95
N LYS A 68 4.22 12.54 -24.98
CA LYS A 68 3.86 13.96 -25.16
C LYS A 68 5.11 14.88 -25.31
N GLN A 69 6.29 14.41 -24.91
CA GLN A 69 7.54 15.19 -24.89
C GLN A 69 8.72 14.44 -25.54
N ASP A 70 8.42 13.42 -26.36
CA ASP A 70 9.40 12.57 -27.05
C ASP A 70 10.49 11.99 -26.13
N ILE A 71 10.11 11.61 -24.92
CA ILE A 71 11.01 10.94 -23.97
C ILE A 71 10.93 9.43 -24.19
N GLU A 72 12.00 8.85 -24.71
CA GLU A 72 12.15 7.40 -24.78
C GLU A 72 12.54 6.79 -23.42
N VAL A 73 12.25 5.51 -23.25
CA VAL A 73 12.68 4.75 -22.07
C VAL A 73 14.21 4.70 -22.03
N ASP A 74 14.79 5.25 -20.97
CA ASP A 74 16.23 5.20 -20.69
C ASP A 74 16.46 4.90 -19.21
N LYS A 75 16.68 3.62 -18.92
CA LYS A 75 16.85 3.12 -17.55
C LYS A 75 18.09 3.72 -16.87
N THR A 76 19.14 4.03 -17.63
CA THR A 76 20.38 4.60 -17.08
C THR A 76 20.17 6.06 -16.68
N LYS A 77 19.49 6.86 -17.51
CA LYS A 77 19.08 8.22 -17.12
C LYS A 77 18.10 8.19 -15.96
N SER A 78 17.14 7.27 -15.98
CA SER A 78 16.21 7.08 -14.86
C SER A 78 16.97 6.85 -13.54
N ALA A 79 17.93 5.92 -13.52
CA ALA A 79 18.74 5.66 -12.34
C ALA A 79 19.58 6.86 -11.90
N LYS A 80 20.12 7.64 -12.85
CA LYS A 80 20.86 8.88 -12.55
C LYS A 80 19.97 9.90 -11.83
N PHE A 81 18.79 10.18 -12.38
CA PHE A 81 17.86 11.15 -11.80
C PHE A 81 17.28 10.68 -10.46
N MET A 82 17.04 9.37 -10.29
CA MET A 82 16.65 8.80 -9.00
C MET A 82 17.75 8.98 -7.93
N ASN A 83 19.03 8.84 -8.30
CA ASN A 83 20.13 9.15 -7.36
C ASN A 83 20.16 10.64 -7.00
N GLN A 84 19.98 11.54 -7.96
CA GLN A 84 19.94 12.99 -7.68
C GLN A 84 18.76 13.35 -6.76
N ALA A 85 17.59 12.76 -6.98
CA ALA A 85 16.43 12.92 -6.10
C ALA A 85 16.71 12.41 -4.68
N TRP A 86 17.34 11.23 -4.56
CA TRP A 86 17.73 10.65 -3.28
C TRP A 86 18.74 11.54 -2.52
N GLU A 87 19.77 12.06 -3.20
CA GLU A 87 20.72 13.02 -2.63
C GLU A 87 20.02 14.31 -2.17
N GLY A 88 18.91 14.66 -2.82
CA GLY A 88 17.99 15.73 -2.43
C GLY A 88 16.95 15.36 -1.35
N ASN A 89 17.13 14.24 -0.64
CA ASN A 89 16.27 13.77 0.46
C ASN A 89 14.82 13.42 0.03
N VAL A 90 14.64 12.91 -1.19
CA VAL A 90 13.37 12.34 -1.68
C VAL A 90 13.28 10.87 -1.28
N ALA A 91 12.47 10.55 -0.28
CA ALA A 91 12.40 9.20 0.28
C ALA A 91 11.89 8.16 -0.74
N ASP A 92 10.94 8.55 -1.59
CA ASP A 92 10.36 7.75 -2.68
C ASP A 92 11.44 7.25 -3.66
N ALA A 93 12.45 8.08 -3.95
CA ALA A 93 13.55 7.75 -4.85
C ALA A 93 14.38 6.57 -4.31
N GLY A 94 14.53 6.47 -2.99
CA GLY A 94 15.21 5.34 -2.35
C GLY A 94 14.50 4.01 -2.62
N TYR A 95 13.17 3.99 -2.63
CA TYR A 95 12.43 2.79 -3.02
C TYR A 95 12.65 2.39 -4.49
N ALA A 96 12.70 3.37 -5.40
CA ALA A 96 13.01 3.13 -6.80
C ALA A 96 14.45 2.59 -6.96
N LEU A 97 15.43 3.22 -6.30
CA LEU A 97 16.83 2.78 -6.29
C LEU A 97 16.98 1.37 -5.71
N ALA A 98 16.21 1.03 -4.67
CA ALA A 98 16.18 -0.32 -4.13
C ALA A 98 15.78 -1.34 -5.21
N GLN A 99 14.69 -1.06 -5.95
CA GLN A 99 14.25 -1.92 -7.06
C GLN A 99 15.29 -1.97 -8.20
N PHE A 100 15.92 -0.83 -8.51
CA PHE A 100 16.90 -0.76 -9.59
C PHE A 100 18.14 -1.58 -9.28
N TYR A 101 18.69 -1.45 -8.08
CA TYR A 101 19.83 -2.26 -7.65
C TYR A 101 19.45 -3.73 -7.46
N TYR A 102 18.23 -4.05 -7.03
CA TYR A 102 17.79 -5.44 -6.89
C TYR A 102 17.68 -6.16 -8.24
N ASN A 103 17.17 -5.47 -9.26
CA ASN A 103 16.87 -6.03 -10.58
C ASN A 103 17.93 -5.73 -11.65
N GLY A 104 18.89 -4.83 -11.39
CA GLY A 104 19.86 -4.36 -12.38
C GLY A 104 19.25 -3.41 -13.44
N ILE A 105 18.29 -2.57 -13.05
CA ILE A 105 17.61 -1.64 -13.97
C ILE A 105 18.44 -0.36 -14.06
N GLY A 106 19.13 -0.16 -15.19
CA GLY A 106 19.95 1.04 -15.42
C GLY A 106 21.19 1.16 -14.56
N VAL A 107 21.44 0.17 -13.68
CA VAL A 107 22.60 0.06 -12.78
C VAL A 107 23.06 -1.39 -12.72
N HIS A 108 24.31 -1.61 -12.33
CA HIS A 108 24.76 -2.96 -12.01
C HIS A 108 24.01 -3.48 -10.78
N LYS A 109 23.45 -4.71 -10.88
CA LYS A 109 22.73 -5.36 -9.79
C LYS A 109 23.59 -5.44 -8.52
N SER A 110 23.04 -5.09 -7.37
CA SER A 110 23.68 -5.17 -6.07
C SER A 110 22.62 -5.32 -4.98
N ILE A 111 22.55 -6.50 -4.36
CA ILE A 111 21.59 -6.76 -3.27
C ILE A 111 21.91 -5.91 -2.04
N GLU A 112 23.19 -5.66 -1.75
CA GLU A 112 23.60 -4.80 -0.64
C GLU A 112 23.13 -3.36 -0.81
N LYS A 113 23.31 -2.78 -1.99
CA LYS A 113 22.79 -1.43 -2.29
C LYS A 113 21.26 -1.42 -2.27
N ALA A 114 20.61 -2.44 -2.83
CA ALA A 114 19.16 -2.54 -2.80
C ALA A 114 18.63 -2.52 -1.35
N LYS A 115 19.25 -3.31 -0.47
CA LYS A 115 18.92 -3.37 0.95
C LYS A 115 19.15 -2.03 1.63
N TYR A 116 20.28 -1.38 1.37
CA TYR A 116 20.59 -0.04 1.90
C TYR A 116 19.48 0.96 1.55
N PHE A 117 19.19 1.14 0.27
CA PHE A 117 18.19 2.13 -0.16
C PHE A 117 16.77 1.80 0.37
N LEU A 118 16.40 0.51 0.44
CA LEU A 118 15.12 0.11 1.00
C LEU A 118 15.01 0.46 2.50
N MET A 119 16.06 0.17 3.28
CA MET A 119 16.08 0.44 4.72
C MET A 119 16.09 1.95 5.01
N GLU A 120 16.90 2.72 4.28
CA GLU A 120 16.99 4.16 4.48
C GLU A 120 15.70 4.88 4.05
N SER A 121 15.10 4.48 2.91
CA SER A 121 13.80 5.00 2.48
C SER A 121 12.69 4.69 3.49
N ALA A 122 12.70 3.49 4.08
CA ALA A 122 11.78 3.13 5.16
C ALA A 122 12.01 3.96 6.44
N ALA A 123 13.27 4.21 6.79
CA ALA A 123 13.65 5.05 7.94
C ALA A 123 13.22 6.51 7.75
N GLN A 124 13.30 7.02 6.52
CA GLN A 124 12.79 8.34 6.12
C GLN A 124 11.26 8.43 6.08
N GLY A 125 10.54 7.32 6.31
CA GLY A 125 9.11 7.33 6.51
C GLY A 125 8.27 6.91 5.30
N TYR A 126 8.89 6.52 4.17
CA TYR A 126 8.16 6.18 2.97
C TYR A 126 7.35 4.88 3.14
N SER A 127 6.02 4.98 3.03
CA SER A 127 5.10 3.90 3.41
C SER A 127 5.25 2.63 2.57
N LYS A 128 5.59 2.75 1.28
CA LYS A 128 5.87 1.57 0.43
C LYS A 128 7.14 0.85 0.87
N SER A 129 8.22 1.59 1.15
CA SER A 129 9.47 0.99 1.67
C SER A 129 9.25 0.29 3.01
N GLN A 130 8.54 0.93 3.93
CA GLN A 130 8.19 0.33 5.22
C GLN A 130 7.36 -0.95 5.04
N THR A 131 6.33 -0.92 4.20
CA THR A 131 5.49 -2.09 3.93
C THR A 131 6.31 -3.22 3.26
N SER A 132 7.11 -2.91 2.25
CA SER A 132 7.97 -3.88 1.57
C SER A 132 9.01 -4.50 2.50
N LEU A 133 9.59 -3.70 3.40
CA LEU A 133 10.55 -4.19 4.39
C LEU A 133 9.87 -5.09 5.42
N GLY A 134 8.67 -4.74 5.88
CA GLY A 134 7.85 -5.59 6.75
C GLY A 134 7.52 -6.95 6.11
N ILE A 135 7.07 -6.95 4.84
CA ILE A 135 6.79 -8.18 4.09
C ILE A 135 8.08 -8.98 3.82
N ALA A 136 9.22 -8.32 3.62
CA ALA A 136 10.51 -8.98 3.45
C ALA A 136 10.97 -9.68 4.72
N TYR A 137 10.87 -9.02 5.88
CA TYR A 137 11.15 -9.64 7.19
C TYR A 137 10.17 -10.77 7.53
N TRP A 138 8.93 -10.72 7.03
CA TRP A 138 7.99 -11.83 7.15
C TRP A 138 8.37 -13.04 6.26
N GLY A 139 9.26 -12.85 5.28
CA GLY A 139 9.62 -13.89 4.32
C GLY A 139 8.55 -14.13 3.24
N LYS A 140 7.69 -13.14 2.98
CA LYS A 140 6.62 -13.21 1.97
C LYS A 140 6.82 -12.23 0.80
N SER A 141 7.98 -11.58 0.73
CA SER A 141 8.24 -10.56 -0.28
C SER A 141 8.43 -11.17 -1.67
N ILE A 142 7.61 -10.71 -2.61
CA ILE A 142 7.73 -11.02 -4.05
C ILE A 142 8.63 -10.01 -4.75
N THR A 143 8.60 -8.74 -4.32
CA THR A 143 9.39 -7.64 -4.90
C THR A 143 10.87 -7.73 -4.52
N PHE A 144 11.15 -8.14 -3.28
CA PHE A 144 12.50 -8.24 -2.73
C PHE A 144 12.70 -9.57 -1.98
N PRO A 145 12.56 -10.74 -2.64
CA PRO A 145 12.77 -12.01 -1.98
C PRO A 145 14.21 -12.12 -1.47
N ASN A 146 14.35 -12.65 -0.25
CA ASN A 146 15.64 -12.89 0.42
C ASN A 146 16.55 -11.65 0.57
N ILE A 147 16.00 -10.42 0.54
CA ILE A 147 16.80 -9.19 0.76
C ILE A 147 17.23 -9.03 2.23
N VAL A 148 16.47 -9.63 3.14
CA VAL A 148 16.75 -9.72 4.58
C VAL A 148 16.44 -11.13 5.06
N ASN A 149 17.05 -11.53 6.17
CA ASN A 149 16.64 -12.75 6.89
C ASN A 149 15.28 -12.53 7.54
N ASN A 150 14.51 -13.60 7.65
CA ASN A 150 13.21 -13.54 8.32
C ASN A 150 13.36 -13.10 9.78
N ASP A 151 12.50 -12.18 10.22
CA ASP A 151 12.48 -11.61 11.56
C ASP A 151 11.05 -11.10 11.83
N LEU A 152 10.27 -11.89 12.57
CA LEU A 152 8.84 -11.62 12.73
C LEU A 152 8.57 -10.35 13.56
N ASP A 153 9.45 -10.01 14.50
CA ASP A 153 9.33 -8.80 15.32
C ASP A 153 9.55 -7.56 14.44
N LYS A 154 10.56 -7.58 13.56
CA LYS A 154 10.76 -6.49 12.58
C LYS A 154 9.64 -6.44 11.55
N ALA A 155 9.08 -7.58 11.14
CA ALA A 155 7.93 -7.61 10.24
C ALA A 155 6.74 -6.90 10.86
N GLU A 156 6.37 -7.24 12.10
CA GLU A 156 5.28 -6.61 12.85
C GLU A 156 5.53 -5.10 13.01
N TYR A 157 6.75 -4.72 13.43
CA TYR A 157 7.14 -3.31 13.62
C TYR A 157 6.90 -2.45 12.37
N TRP A 158 7.41 -2.89 11.22
CA TRP A 158 7.31 -2.09 9.98
C TRP A 158 5.89 -2.06 9.43
N LEU A 159 5.16 -3.18 9.52
CA LEU A 159 3.76 -3.24 9.07
C LEU A 159 2.84 -2.40 9.97
N LEU A 160 3.03 -2.43 11.29
CA LEU A 160 2.29 -1.60 12.25
C LEU A 160 2.48 -0.11 11.98
N LYS A 161 3.72 0.34 11.78
CA LYS A 161 4.03 1.76 11.52
C LYS A 161 3.20 2.38 10.40
N VAL A 162 2.94 1.61 9.34
CA VAL A 162 2.17 2.10 8.19
C VAL A 162 0.66 1.91 8.41
N ALA A 163 0.25 0.76 8.95
CA ALA A 163 -1.15 0.47 9.22
C ALA A 163 -1.79 1.45 10.22
N GLU A 164 -1.03 1.90 11.24
CA GLU A 164 -1.48 2.90 12.23
C GLU A 164 -1.73 4.29 11.62
N ARG A 165 -1.09 4.61 10.50
CA ARG A 165 -1.34 5.86 9.74
C ARG A 165 -2.61 5.78 8.88
N GLY A 166 -3.29 4.63 8.85
CA GLY A 166 -4.56 4.46 8.13
C GLY A 166 -4.41 3.98 6.68
N TYR A 167 -3.27 3.44 6.28
CA TYR A 167 -3.09 2.87 4.93
C TYR A 167 -3.72 1.47 4.87
N GLY A 168 -4.82 1.35 4.12
CA GLY A 168 -5.61 0.11 4.02
C GLY A 168 -4.82 -1.11 3.52
N GLN A 169 -3.89 -0.92 2.58
CA GLN A 169 -3.05 -2.01 2.06
C GLN A 169 -2.13 -2.61 3.15
N SER A 170 -1.51 -1.74 3.95
CA SER A 170 -0.61 -2.17 5.03
C SER A 170 -1.40 -2.80 6.18
N ALA A 171 -2.60 -2.29 6.49
CA ALA A 171 -3.51 -2.94 7.43
C ALA A 171 -3.92 -4.35 6.98
N SER A 172 -4.18 -4.56 5.68
CA SER A 172 -4.45 -5.90 5.13
C SER A 172 -3.24 -6.84 5.25
N SER A 173 -2.04 -6.32 4.96
CA SER A 173 -0.79 -7.09 5.10
C SER A 173 -0.52 -7.46 6.57
N LEU A 174 -0.79 -6.55 7.49
CA LEU A 174 -0.67 -6.79 8.93
C LEU A 174 -1.71 -7.80 9.43
N SER A 175 -2.95 -7.76 8.93
CA SER A 175 -3.95 -8.78 9.19
C SER A 175 -3.46 -10.18 8.77
N LYS A 176 -2.98 -10.31 7.53
CA LYS A 176 -2.43 -11.57 7.00
C LYS A 176 -1.21 -12.05 7.81
N PHE A 177 -0.37 -11.12 8.26
CA PHE A 177 0.74 -11.42 9.17
C PHE A 177 0.22 -12.06 10.46
N TYR A 178 -0.69 -11.42 11.18
CA TYR A 178 -1.24 -11.96 12.44
C TYR A 178 -1.96 -13.30 12.24
N LEU A 179 -2.70 -13.46 11.14
CA LEU A 179 -3.35 -14.72 10.81
C LEU A 179 -2.32 -15.85 10.67
N SER A 180 -1.18 -15.59 10.02
CA SER A 180 -0.11 -16.58 9.87
C SER A 180 0.56 -16.98 11.19
N GLN A 181 0.40 -16.16 12.23
CA GLN A 181 0.88 -16.44 13.59
C GLN A 181 -0.21 -17.02 14.49
N GLY A 182 -1.41 -17.33 13.97
CA GLY A 182 -2.54 -17.81 14.77
C GLY A 182 -3.16 -16.74 15.68
N GLN A 183 -2.86 -15.46 15.47
CA GLN A 183 -3.39 -14.34 16.26
C GLN A 183 -4.68 -13.81 15.63
N GLU A 184 -5.74 -14.62 15.68
CA GLU A 184 -6.98 -14.37 14.94
C GLU A 184 -7.68 -13.05 15.34
N ASP A 185 -7.75 -12.72 16.63
CA ASP A 185 -8.37 -11.47 17.11
C ASP A 185 -7.67 -10.22 16.55
N LYS A 186 -6.33 -10.21 16.58
CA LYS A 186 -5.54 -9.12 16.00
C LYS A 186 -5.71 -9.08 14.49
N SER A 187 -5.73 -10.25 13.86
CA SER A 187 -5.95 -10.36 12.42
C SER A 187 -7.29 -9.75 11.99
N PHE A 188 -8.37 -10.08 12.71
CA PHE A 188 -9.71 -9.55 12.46
C PHE A 188 -9.77 -8.03 12.69
N LEU A 189 -9.17 -7.55 13.78
CA LEU A 189 -9.09 -6.11 14.07
C LEU A 189 -8.45 -5.33 12.91
N TRP A 190 -7.32 -5.82 12.39
CA TRP A 190 -6.62 -5.14 11.29
C TRP A 190 -7.30 -5.33 9.94
N ALA A 191 -7.96 -6.46 9.69
CA ALA A 191 -8.80 -6.66 8.51
C ALA A 191 -9.93 -5.62 8.49
N LYS A 192 -10.61 -5.41 9.62
CA LYS A 192 -11.66 -4.39 9.74
C LYS A 192 -11.12 -2.98 9.51
N ARG A 193 -9.99 -2.63 10.16
CA ARG A 193 -9.33 -1.33 9.95
C ARG A 193 -8.89 -1.09 8.50
N SER A 194 -8.55 -2.15 7.76
CA SER A 194 -8.19 -2.04 6.34
C SER A 194 -9.37 -1.60 5.47
N VAL A 195 -10.60 -1.94 5.87
CA VAL A 195 -11.84 -1.51 5.22
C VAL A 195 -12.26 -0.13 5.71
N ASP A 196 -12.07 0.19 7.00
CA ASP A 196 -12.49 1.48 7.59
C ASP A 196 -11.51 2.65 7.32
N ALA A 197 -10.34 2.37 6.72
CA ALA A 197 -9.34 3.37 6.36
C ALA A 197 -9.94 4.47 5.45
N LYS A 198 -9.86 5.74 5.89
CA LYS A 198 -10.56 6.89 5.28
C LYS A 198 -10.45 6.91 3.76
N PHE A 199 -11.56 6.57 3.14
CA PHE A 199 -11.82 6.57 1.71
C PHE A 199 -11.62 7.97 1.10
N LYS A 200 -10.43 8.26 0.61
CA LYS A 200 -10.19 9.33 -0.37
C LYS A 200 -9.66 8.69 -1.66
N GLY A 201 -10.54 8.50 -2.66
CA GLY A 201 -10.16 8.15 -4.04
C GLY A 201 -9.82 6.67 -4.32
N VAL A 202 -10.76 5.74 -4.11
CA VAL A 202 -10.52 4.29 -4.25
C VAL A 202 -10.10 3.86 -5.66
N GLN A 203 -9.06 3.03 -5.73
CA GLN A 203 -9.07 1.82 -6.54
C GLN A 203 -8.66 0.64 -5.63
N MET A 204 -9.55 -0.35 -5.52
CA MET A 204 -9.42 -1.60 -4.74
C MET A 204 -9.63 -1.49 -3.22
N ILE A 205 -10.86 -1.78 -2.83
CA ILE A 205 -11.28 -1.99 -1.46
C ILE A 205 -10.93 -3.42 -1.07
N ASN A 206 -10.25 -3.62 0.06
CA ASN A 206 -9.94 -4.96 0.59
C ASN A 206 -11.18 -5.65 1.23
N LEU A 207 -12.39 -5.39 0.73
CA LEU A 207 -13.65 -5.95 1.27
C LEU A 207 -13.63 -7.47 1.32
N GLY A 208 -12.98 -8.08 0.33
CA GLY A 208 -12.84 -9.53 0.23
C GLY A 208 -11.93 -10.13 1.29
N ASP A 209 -11.06 -9.33 1.91
CA ASP A 209 -10.23 -9.82 3.02
C ASP A 209 -11.08 -10.03 4.28
N LEU A 210 -12.21 -9.31 4.46
CA LEU A 210 -13.02 -9.38 5.69
C LEU A 210 -14.11 -10.47 5.65
N ALA A 211 -14.65 -10.79 4.47
CA ALA A 211 -15.71 -11.80 4.32
C ALA A 211 -15.34 -13.18 4.91
N PRO A 212 -14.12 -13.73 4.69
CA PRO A 212 -13.73 -15.01 5.27
C PRO A 212 -13.69 -15.03 6.80
N PHE A 213 -13.46 -13.88 7.45
CA PHE A 213 -13.45 -13.79 8.92
C PHE A 213 -14.84 -14.05 9.48
N TYR A 214 -15.86 -13.42 8.91
CA TYR A 214 -17.26 -13.65 9.29
C TYR A 214 -17.76 -15.02 8.87
N GLU A 215 -17.35 -15.52 7.70
CA GLU A 215 -17.79 -16.83 7.23
C GLU A 215 -17.32 -17.96 8.16
N LYS A 216 -16.08 -17.88 8.62
CA LYS A 216 -15.43 -18.93 9.41
C LYS A 216 -15.39 -18.66 10.91
N GLY A 217 -15.71 -17.45 11.34
CA GLY A 217 -15.56 -17.02 12.73
C GLY A 217 -14.10 -16.88 13.17
N ILE A 218 -13.23 -16.38 12.29
CA ILE A 218 -11.81 -16.15 12.62
C ILE A 218 -11.73 -14.85 13.42
N GLY A 219 -11.33 -14.90 14.69
CA GLY A 219 -11.22 -13.70 15.55
C GLY A 219 -12.53 -12.93 15.74
N THR A 220 -13.66 -13.56 15.41
CA THR A 220 -15.02 -13.02 15.52
C THR A 220 -16.02 -14.19 15.57
N THR A 221 -17.29 -13.92 15.83
CA THR A 221 -18.34 -14.94 15.69
C THR A 221 -18.69 -15.16 14.23
N LYS A 222 -18.99 -16.41 13.85
CA LYS A 222 -19.49 -16.74 12.52
C LYS A 222 -20.79 -15.96 12.24
N ASP A 223 -20.83 -15.24 11.12
CA ASP A 223 -21.96 -14.44 10.66
C ASP A 223 -22.05 -14.51 9.12
N LEU A 224 -22.95 -15.36 8.62
CA LEU A 224 -23.10 -15.54 7.17
C LEU A 224 -23.76 -14.34 6.49
N VAL A 225 -24.55 -13.53 7.22
CA VAL A 225 -25.14 -12.30 6.67
C VAL A 225 -24.05 -11.27 6.38
N LEU A 226 -23.14 -11.05 7.32
CA LEU A 226 -21.99 -10.17 7.11
C LEU A 226 -21.02 -10.73 6.07
N ALA A 227 -20.72 -12.03 6.10
CA ALA A 227 -19.90 -12.65 5.06
C ALA A 227 -20.47 -12.43 3.67
N TYR A 228 -21.78 -12.67 3.49
CA TYR A 228 -22.48 -12.46 2.23
C TYR A 228 -22.46 -10.99 1.81
N LYS A 229 -22.73 -10.06 2.73
CA LYS A 229 -22.61 -8.62 2.46
C LYS A 229 -21.26 -8.27 1.86
N TYR A 230 -20.16 -8.70 2.48
CA TYR A 230 -18.81 -8.37 2.00
C TYR A 230 -18.46 -9.08 0.69
N TYR A 231 -18.90 -10.33 0.47
CA TYR A 231 -18.75 -10.98 -0.83
C TYR A 231 -19.57 -10.31 -1.93
N ASP A 232 -20.76 -9.82 -1.62
CA ASP A 232 -21.61 -9.11 -2.57
C ASP A 232 -20.97 -7.80 -3.06
N LEU A 233 -20.29 -7.08 -2.17
CA LEU A 233 -19.57 -5.85 -2.53
C LEU A 233 -18.34 -6.08 -3.44
N LEU A 234 -17.88 -7.33 -3.63
CA LEU A 234 -16.82 -7.66 -4.58
C LEU A 234 -17.31 -7.76 -6.03
N GLY A 235 -18.61 -7.95 -6.21
CA GLY A 235 -19.21 -8.34 -7.47
C GLY A 235 -20.44 -9.20 -7.20
N THR A 236 -21.52 -8.91 -7.91
CA THR A 236 -22.85 -9.39 -7.47
C THR A 236 -23.32 -10.65 -8.16
N ALA A 237 -22.82 -10.94 -9.37
CA ALA A 237 -23.11 -12.17 -10.09
C ALA A 237 -21.84 -13.01 -10.23
N GLY A 238 -21.88 -14.25 -9.72
CA GLY A 238 -20.83 -15.23 -9.97
C GLY A 238 -19.64 -15.23 -9.00
N VAL A 239 -19.66 -14.42 -7.93
CA VAL A 239 -18.68 -14.59 -6.84
C VAL A 239 -18.90 -15.98 -6.22
N LYS A 240 -17.90 -16.84 -6.42
CA LYS A 240 -17.96 -18.27 -6.04
C LYS A 240 -18.27 -18.44 -4.56
N GLU A 241 -17.67 -17.60 -3.73
CA GLU A 241 -17.80 -17.61 -2.28
C GLU A 241 -19.22 -17.23 -1.86
N LYS A 242 -19.78 -16.17 -2.45
CA LYS A 242 -21.18 -15.74 -2.26
C LYS A 242 -22.17 -16.86 -2.57
N ASN A 243 -22.06 -17.46 -3.75
CA ASN A 243 -22.94 -18.56 -4.19
C ASN A 243 -22.78 -19.82 -3.33
N ARG A 244 -21.58 -20.05 -2.78
CA ARG A 244 -21.32 -21.18 -1.91
C ARG A 244 -22.02 -21.01 -0.56
N ILE A 245 -21.84 -19.85 0.10
CA ILE A 245 -22.42 -19.63 1.43
C ILE A 245 -23.94 -19.44 1.39
N ALA A 246 -24.50 -18.98 0.25
CA ALA A 246 -25.94 -18.85 0.06
C ALA A 246 -26.71 -20.16 0.30
N LYS A 247 -26.07 -21.31 0.03
CA LYS A 247 -26.66 -22.65 0.23
C LYS A 247 -26.90 -23.00 1.70
N ASP A 248 -26.20 -22.31 2.60
CA ASP A 248 -26.27 -22.51 4.05
C ASP A 248 -27.07 -21.37 4.72
N MET A 249 -27.75 -20.52 3.95
CA MET A 249 -28.50 -19.35 4.42
C MET A 249 -29.98 -19.45 4.03
N THR A 250 -30.84 -18.80 4.81
CA THR A 250 -32.25 -18.59 4.47
C THR A 250 -32.42 -17.42 3.50
N ASP A 251 -33.54 -17.40 2.76
CA ASP A 251 -33.90 -16.28 1.88
C ASP A 251 -33.91 -14.93 2.63
N THR A 252 -34.42 -14.92 3.86
CA THR A 252 -34.44 -13.72 4.72
C THR A 252 -33.03 -13.24 5.09
N GLU A 253 -32.10 -14.15 5.37
CA GLU A 253 -30.70 -13.80 5.66
C GLU A 253 -30.00 -13.24 4.42
N ILE A 254 -30.27 -13.82 3.24
CA ILE A 254 -29.75 -13.35 1.96
C ILE A 254 -30.29 -11.95 1.66
N GLU A 255 -31.61 -11.73 1.76
CA GLU A 255 -32.23 -10.42 1.58
C GLU A 255 -31.64 -9.36 2.51
N LYS A 256 -31.46 -9.71 3.79
CA LYS A 256 -30.82 -8.82 4.77
C LYS A 256 -29.39 -8.47 4.39
N ALA A 257 -28.58 -9.44 3.95
CA ALA A 257 -27.21 -9.20 3.53
C ALA A 257 -27.14 -8.24 2.32
N ILE A 258 -28.04 -8.42 1.35
CA ILE A 258 -28.15 -7.55 0.17
C ILE A 258 -28.56 -6.14 0.57
N GLN A 259 -29.54 -5.99 1.45
CA GLN A 259 -29.95 -4.68 1.97
C GLN A 259 -28.77 -3.96 2.64
N GLN A 260 -27.98 -4.67 3.45
CA GLN A 260 -26.79 -4.09 4.10
C GLN A 260 -25.68 -3.73 3.09
N SER A 261 -25.51 -4.52 2.03
CA SER A 261 -24.57 -4.23 0.95
C SER A 261 -24.97 -2.96 0.19
N ARG A 262 -26.25 -2.83 -0.17
CA ARG A 262 -26.79 -1.64 -0.84
C ARG A 262 -26.68 -0.38 0.02
N ALA A 263 -27.07 -0.45 1.29
CA ALA A 263 -26.95 0.68 2.21
C ALA A 263 -25.50 1.15 2.33
N TRP A 264 -24.54 0.22 2.37
CA TRP A 264 -23.12 0.56 2.39
C TRP A 264 -22.67 1.24 1.08
N GLN A 265 -23.09 0.73 -0.08
CA GLN A 265 -22.82 1.31 -1.39
C GLN A 265 -23.34 2.76 -1.49
N GLU A 266 -24.57 2.99 -1.05
CA GLU A 266 -25.21 4.32 -1.01
C GLU A 266 -24.46 5.29 -0.09
N GLU A 267 -24.13 4.86 1.13
CA GLU A 267 -23.38 5.67 2.11
C GLU A 267 -22.01 6.12 1.57
N HIS A 268 -21.37 5.29 0.76
CA HIS A 268 -20.01 5.53 0.26
C HIS A 268 -19.97 6.09 -1.18
N ASN A 269 -21.12 6.35 -1.81
CA ASN A 269 -21.24 6.76 -3.21
C ASN A 269 -20.49 5.80 -4.17
N ILE A 270 -20.58 4.51 -3.90
CA ILE A 270 -19.99 3.43 -4.70
C ILE A 270 -21.12 2.67 -5.38
N PHE A 271 -20.96 2.38 -6.66
CA PHE A 271 -21.90 1.54 -7.39
C PHE A 271 -21.22 0.24 -7.81
N VAL A 272 -21.68 -0.89 -7.26
CA VAL A 272 -21.30 -2.22 -7.72
C VAL A 272 -22.41 -2.70 -8.67
N PRO A 273 -22.16 -2.81 -10.00
CA PRO A 273 -23.17 -3.17 -10.98
C PRO A 273 -23.83 -4.51 -10.63
N SER A 274 -25.15 -4.54 -10.49
CA SER A 274 -25.81 -5.70 -9.88
C SER A 274 -27.33 -5.77 -9.90
N TYR A 275 -28.03 -4.65 -9.81
CA TYR A 275 -29.46 -4.70 -9.45
C TYR A 275 -30.41 -3.90 -10.34
N ASN A 276 -29.94 -3.24 -11.39
CA ASN A 276 -30.85 -2.61 -12.34
C ASN A 276 -31.42 -3.66 -13.30
N GLY A 277 -32.57 -4.23 -12.93
CA GLY A 277 -33.42 -5.05 -13.79
C GLY A 277 -33.43 -6.55 -13.52
N LEU A 278 -32.63 -7.06 -12.58
CA LEU A 278 -32.53 -8.50 -12.30
C LEU A 278 -33.31 -8.89 -11.01
N GLN A 279 -34.13 -9.92 -11.09
CA GLN A 279 -34.88 -10.52 -9.99
C GLN A 279 -34.14 -11.72 -9.39
N HIS A 280 -34.22 -11.85 -8.06
CA HIS A 280 -33.70 -12.99 -7.32
C HIS A 280 -34.49 -14.26 -7.69
N GLN A 281 -33.78 -15.32 -8.05
CA GLN A 281 -34.35 -16.60 -8.42
C GLN A 281 -34.25 -17.60 -7.25
N PRO A 282 -35.14 -18.61 -7.17
CA PRO A 282 -35.06 -19.66 -6.15
C PRO A 282 -33.77 -20.50 -6.17
N ASP A 283 -32.99 -20.42 -7.25
CA ASP A 283 -31.69 -21.09 -7.40
C ASP A 283 -30.49 -20.23 -6.94
N GLY A 284 -30.76 -19.05 -6.38
CA GLY A 284 -29.75 -18.08 -5.93
C GLY A 284 -29.13 -17.24 -7.03
N SER A 285 -29.61 -17.34 -8.27
CA SER A 285 -29.17 -16.49 -9.39
C SER A 285 -29.99 -15.18 -9.50
N TYR A 286 -29.48 -14.22 -10.27
CA TYR A 286 -30.18 -12.98 -10.62
C TYR A 286 -30.36 -12.94 -12.14
N ARG A 287 -31.59 -12.74 -12.61
CA ARG A 287 -31.97 -12.66 -14.03
C ARG A 287 -33.03 -11.60 -14.29
#